data_AF-A0A813KCK8-F1
#
_entry.id   AF-A0A813KCK8-F1
#
_cell.length_a   1.000
_cell.length_b   1.000
_cell.length_c   1.000
_cell.angle_alpha   90.00
_cell.angle_beta   90.00
_cell.angle_gamma   90.00
#
_symmetry.space_group_name_H-M   'P 1'
#
loop_
_entity.id
_entity.type
_entity.pdbx_description
1 polymer ?
#
loop_
_entity_poly.entity_id
_entity_poly.type
_entity_poly.pdbx_seq_one_letter_code
_entity_poly.pdbx_strand_id
1 'polypeptide(L)'
;MPPPKVLLLLLLLSLLLLLLLLFQKRLISKAMAARHALRVLAVPCRSVLPTSLRRFAAAANTGLSATANSYISLGKFETMGADVGRMATGIAYLQDTLQMLEAEYNAEENLQRKAIRGLGLAKNLLE
;
A
#
# COMPACT_ATOMS: atom_id res chain seq x y z
N MET A 1 1.05 -16.07 -55.14
CA MET A 1 -0.20 -16.35 -54.38
C MET A 1 0.19 -16.98 -53.06
N PRO A 2 -0.15 -16.37 -51.90
CA PRO A 2 0.18 -16.97 -50.60
C PRO A 2 -0.59 -18.29 -50.40
N PRO A 3 0.02 -19.31 -49.78
CA PRO A 3 -0.63 -20.60 -49.55
C PRO A 3 -1.84 -20.43 -48.61
N PRO A 4 -2.92 -21.21 -48.79
CA PRO A 4 -4.20 -21.01 -48.09
C PRO A 4 -4.07 -21.11 -46.56
N LYS A 5 -3.06 -21.84 -46.06
CA LYS A 5 -2.75 -21.96 -44.63
C LYS A 5 -2.28 -20.63 -44.01
N VAL A 6 -1.56 -19.80 -44.76
CA VAL A 6 -1.05 -18.50 -44.28
C VAL A 6 -2.19 -17.50 -44.15
N LEU A 7 -3.16 -17.52 -45.08
CA LEU A 7 -4.36 -16.69 -44.99
C LEU A 7 -5.20 -17.02 -43.76
N LEU A 8 -5.35 -18.31 -43.44
CA LEU A 8 -6.09 -18.76 -42.25
C LEU A 8 -5.40 -18.34 -40.95
N LEU A 9 -4.07 -18.39 -40.91
CA LEU A 9 -3.28 -17.98 -39.74
C LEU A 9 -3.34 -16.47 -39.52
N LEU A 10 -3.32 -15.67 -40.60
CA LEU A 10 -3.50 -14.21 -40.53
C LEU A 10 -4.92 -13.82 -40.08
N LEU A 11 -5.95 -14.55 -40.51
CA LEU A 11 -7.32 -14.35 -40.05
C LEU A 11 -7.50 -14.69 -38.57
N LEU A 12 -6.90 -15.79 -38.09
CA LEU A 12 -6.93 -16.15 -36.67
C LEU A 12 -6.20 -15.11 -35.82
N LEU A 13 -5.04 -14.62 -36.30
CA LEU A 13 -4.26 -13.62 -35.59
C LEU A 13 -4.99 -12.27 -35.51
N SER A 14 -5.66 -11.84 -36.58
CA SER A 14 -6.45 -10.61 -36.57
C SER A 14 -7.67 -10.70 -35.66
N LEU A 15 -8.34 -11.87 -35.62
CA LEU A 15 -9.49 -12.11 -34.76
C LEU A 15 -9.09 -12.13 -33.27
N LEU A 16 -7.95 -12.74 -32.94
CA LEU A 16 -7.40 -12.74 -31.58
C LEU A 16 -7.05 -11.32 -31.12
N LEU A 17 -6.45 -10.51 -31.99
CA LEU A 17 -6.10 -9.11 -31.70
C LEU A 17 -7.35 -8.25 -31.47
N LEU A 18 -8.41 -8.45 -32.26
CA LEU A 18 -9.71 -7.80 -32.08
C LEU A 18 -10.32 -8.16 -30.71
N LEU A 19 -10.28 -9.44 -30.33
CA LEU A 19 -10.80 -9.92 -29.06
C LEU A 19 -10.05 -9.30 -27.87
N LEU A 20 -8.73 -9.17 -27.98
CA LEU A 20 -7.88 -8.56 -26.97
C LEU A 20 -8.19 -7.06 -26.82
N LEU A 21 -8.40 -6.34 -27.93
CA LEU A 21 -8.80 -4.93 -27.91
C LEU A 21 -10.20 -4.73 -27.31
N LEU A 22 -11.16 -5.62 -27.61
CA LEU A 22 -12.49 -5.58 -27.00
C LEU A 22 -12.45 -5.86 -25.49
N PHE A 23 -11.58 -6.76 -25.05
CA PHE A 23 -11.36 -7.05 -23.64
C PHE A 23 -10.78 -5.84 -22.90
N GLN A 24 -9.76 -5.19 -23.47
CA GLN A 24 -9.18 -3.95 -22.94
C GLN A 24 -10.25 -2.84 -22.82
N LYS A 25 -11.09 -2.65 -23.84
CA LYS A 25 -12.18 -1.67 -23.79
C LYS A 25 -13.21 -1.97 -22.69
N ARG A 26 -13.55 -3.24 -22.48
CA ARG A 26 -14.46 -3.65 -21.38
C ARG A 26 -13.85 -3.40 -20.00
N LEU A 27 -12.56 -3.64 -19.81
CA LEU A 27 -11.85 -3.33 -18.56
C LEU A 27 -11.87 -1.83 -18.25
N ILE A 28 -11.58 -0.99 -19.24
CA ILE A 28 -11.58 0.48 -19.07
C ILE A 28 -13.00 1.00 -18.79
N SER A 29 -14.02 0.45 -19.46
CA SER A 29 -15.43 0.84 -19.22
C SER A 29 -15.89 0.51 -17.80
N LYS A 30 -15.51 -0.65 -17.26
CA LYS A 30 -15.80 -1.00 -15.85
C LYS A 30 -15.03 -0.12 -14.86
N ALA A 31 -13.80 0.27 -15.17
CA ALA A 31 -13.01 1.17 -14.33
C ALA A 31 -13.59 2.60 -14.26
N MET A 32 -14.25 3.08 -15.32
CA MET A 32 -14.88 4.40 -15.36
C MET A 32 -16.20 4.46 -14.58
N ALA A 33 -16.98 3.38 -14.54
CA ALA A 33 -18.22 3.31 -13.76
C ALA A 33 -17.96 3.40 -12.24
N ALA A 34 -16.84 2.85 -11.76
CA ALA A 34 -16.43 2.95 -10.35
C ALA A 34 -15.98 4.36 -9.94
N ARG A 35 -15.54 5.20 -10.89
CA ARG A 35 -15.08 6.58 -10.61
C ARG A 35 -16.23 7.56 -10.39
N HIS A 36 -17.42 7.32 -10.94
CA HIS A 36 -18.57 8.21 -10.75
C HIS A 36 -19.31 7.99 -9.41
N ALA A 37 -19.25 6.78 -8.83
CA ALA A 37 -19.83 6.52 -7.50
C ALA A 37 -19.03 7.17 -6.36
N LEU A 38 -17.73 7.48 -6.57
CA LEU A 38 -16.87 8.05 -5.53
C LEU A 38 -17.02 9.57 -5.36
N ARG A 39 -17.74 10.27 -6.24
CA ARG A 39 -17.93 11.73 -6.16
C ARG A 39 -19.10 12.19 -5.28
N VAL A 40 -19.94 11.28 -4.79
CA VAL A 40 -21.15 11.63 -4.00
C VAL A 40 -20.90 11.62 -2.49
N LEU A 41 -19.74 11.14 -2.01
CA LEU A 41 -19.38 11.11 -0.59
C LEU A 41 -18.41 12.22 -0.16
N ALA A 42 -18.48 13.38 -0.82
CA ALA A 42 -17.92 14.63 -0.29
C ALA A 42 -18.77 15.13 0.90
N VAL A 43 -18.82 14.36 1.98
CA VAL A 43 -19.21 14.86 3.29
C VAL A 43 -17.95 15.50 3.90
N PRO A 44 -17.97 16.77 4.29
CA PRO A 44 -16.88 17.37 5.05
C PRO A 44 -16.90 16.78 6.46
N CYS A 45 -16.34 15.59 6.64
CA CYS A 45 -16.03 15.07 7.96
C CYS A 45 -14.80 15.81 8.49
N ARG A 46 -15.11 16.94 9.13
CA ARG A 46 -14.32 17.66 10.14
C ARG A 46 -13.43 16.67 10.88
N SER A 47 -12.13 16.74 10.63
CA SER A 47 -11.12 15.88 11.23
C SER A 47 -11.02 16.19 12.72
N VAL A 48 -11.76 15.43 13.53
CA VAL A 48 -11.32 15.11 14.88
C VAL A 48 -10.13 14.17 14.72
N LEU A 49 -8.95 14.74 14.52
CA LEU A 49 -7.71 13.98 14.62
C LEU A 49 -7.65 13.41 16.05
N PRO A 50 -7.43 12.09 16.21
CA PRO A 50 -7.04 11.58 17.51
C PRO A 50 -5.72 12.26 17.89
N THR A 51 -5.74 12.99 19.00
CA THR A 51 -4.63 13.78 19.55
C THR A 51 -3.35 12.95 19.79
N SER A 52 -3.44 11.62 19.71
CA SER A 52 -2.35 10.68 19.88
C SER A 52 -1.36 10.59 18.71
N LEU A 53 -1.75 10.91 17.47
CA LEU A 53 -0.85 10.78 16.30
C LEU A 53 -0.06 12.06 15.95
N ARG A 54 -0.44 13.21 16.52
CA ARG A 54 0.26 14.48 16.24
C ARG A 54 1.63 14.58 16.91
N ARG A 55 1.94 13.70 17.89
CA ARG A 55 3.25 13.65 18.55
C ARG A 55 4.34 13.00 17.69
N PHE A 56 4.01 12.13 16.74
CA PHE A 56 5.02 11.38 15.99
C PHE A 56 5.64 12.16 14.82
N ALA A 57 4.91 13.13 14.25
CA ALA A 57 5.43 13.95 13.14
C ALA A 57 6.45 15.01 13.58
N ALA A 58 6.52 15.36 14.87
CA ALA A 58 7.47 16.34 15.41
C ALA A 58 8.82 15.72 15.81
N ALA A 59 8.96 14.39 15.78
CA ALA A 59 10.16 13.69 16.23
C ALA A 59 11.23 13.51 15.13
N ALA A 60 10.92 13.79 13.87
CA ALA A 60 11.86 13.55 12.76
C ALA A 60 12.90 14.67 12.56
N ASN A 61 12.71 15.88 13.11
CA ASN A 61 13.50 17.06 12.78
C ASN A 61 14.05 17.85 13.98
N THR A 62 14.03 17.30 15.19
CA THR A 62 14.70 17.93 16.34
C THR A 62 15.97 17.15 16.67
N GLY A 63 17.10 17.85 16.71
CA GLY A 63 18.43 17.29 16.80
C GLY A 63 18.53 16.10 17.75
N LEU A 64 19.00 14.98 17.21
CA LEU A 64 19.32 13.76 17.95
C LEU A 64 20.45 14.08 18.93
N SER A 65 20.09 14.54 20.12
CA SER A 65 21.02 14.65 21.24
C SER A 65 21.59 13.25 21.50
N ALA A 66 22.89 13.07 21.26
CA ALA A 66 23.60 11.81 21.45
C ALA A 66 23.47 11.25 22.88
N THR A 67 23.12 12.11 23.84
CA THR A 67 22.91 11.78 25.26
C THR A 67 21.47 11.41 25.64
N ALA A 68 20.46 11.65 24.80
CA ALA A 68 19.05 11.43 25.18
C ALA A 68 18.53 10.01 24.88
N ASN A 69 19.16 9.27 23.97
CA ASN A 69 18.74 7.92 23.55
C ASN A 69 19.68 6.80 24.03
N SER A 70 20.44 7.02 25.09
CA SER A 70 21.33 6.00 25.69
C SER A 70 20.59 4.94 26.53
N TYR A 71 19.31 5.17 26.86
CA TYR A 71 18.52 4.27 27.72
C TYR A 71 17.57 3.32 26.98
N ILE A 72 17.65 3.26 25.64
CA ILE A 72 16.82 2.31 24.87
C ILE A 72 17.43 0.92 25.04
N SER A 73 16.78 0.05 25.81
CA SER A 73 17.13 -1.38 25.85
C SER A 73 16.98 -1.97 24.45
N LEU A 74 18.09 -2.43 23.88
CA LEU A 74 18.14 -3.00 22.52
C LEU A 74 17.68 -4.47 22.53
N GLY A 75 17.49 -5.06 23.72
CA GLY A 75 16.97 -6.41 23.90
C GLY A 75 17.77 -7.43 23.11
N LYS A 76 17.14 -8.03 22.10
CA LYS A 76 17.77 -9.06 21.24
C LYS A 76 18.92 -8.51 20.37
N PHE A 77 19.06 -7.19 20.26
CA PHE A 77 20.00 -6.52 19.37
C PHE A 77 21.17 -5.84 20.11
N GLU A 78 21.31 -6.07 21.42
CA GLU A 78 22.40 -5.49 22.23
C GLU A 78 23.80 -5.87 21.74
N THR A 79 23.94 -7.05 21.13
CA THR A 79 25.23 -7.56 20.64
C THR A 79 25.67 -7.00 19.29
N MET A 80 24.80 -6.26 18.58
CA MET A 80 25.10 -5.76 17.23
C MET A 80 25.83 -4.40 17.21
N GLY A 81 26.15 -3.85 18.39
CA GLY A 81 26.71 -2.51 18.54
C GLY A 81 25.62 -1.44 18.67
N ALA A 82 25.92 -0.33 19.35
CA ALA A 82 24.89 0.61 19.82
C ALA A 82 24.06 1.23 18.69
N ASP A 83 24.68 1.64 17.58
CA ASP A 83 23.98 2.33 16.49
C ASP A 83 23.23 1.35 15.59
N VAL A 84 23.85 0.22 15.27
CA VAL A 84 23.23 -0.86 14.49
C VAL A 84 22.09 -1.50 15.28
N GLY A 85 22.24 -1.70 16.59
CA GLY A 85 21.21 -2.24 17.46
C GLY A 85 20.03 -1.29 17.63
N ARG A 86 20.27 0.03 17.72
CA ARG A 86 19.18 1.03 17.71
C ARG A 86 18.41 1.01 16.40
N MET A 87 19.11 0.95 15.26
CA MET A 87 18.47 0.83 13.95
C MET A 87 17.66 -0.46 13.84
N ALA A 88 18.24 -1.60 14.23
CA ALA A 88 17.57 -2.90 14.19
C ALA A 88 16.34 -2.96 15.10
N THR A 89 16.41 -2.35 16.29
CA THR A 89 15.26 -2.22 17.19
C THR A 89 14.16 -1.36 16.55
N GLY A 90 14.53 -0.27 15.88
CA GLY A 90 13.59 0.56 15.13
C GLY A 90 12.91 -0.21 13.99
N ILE A 91 13.67 -0.98 13.23
CA ILE A 91 13.14 -1.83 12.15
C ILE A 91 12.20 -2.90 12.70
N ALA A 92 12.58 -3.57 13.78
CA ALA A 92 11.75 -4.59 14.43
C ALA A 92 10.40 -4.00 14.87
N TYR A 93 10.40 -2.81 15.46
CA TYR A 93 9.16 -2.12 15.83
C TYR A 93 8.28 -1.82 14.61
N LEU A 94 8.87 -1.35 13.51
CA LEU A 94 8.13 -1.11 12.27
C LEU A 94 7.53 -2.41 11.70
N GLN A 95 8.27 -3.52 11.74
CA GLN A 95 7.76 -4.83 11.31
C GLN A 95 6.60 -5.31 12.18
N ASP A 96 6.70 -5.20 13.50
CA ASP A 96 5.63 -5.59 14.41
C ASP A 96 4.35 -4.76 14.17
N THR A 97 4.51 -3.45 13.91
CA THR A 97 3.37 -2.58 13.57
C THR A 97 2.71 -2.96 12.25
N LEU A 98 3.49 -3.31 11.22
CA LEU A 98 2.96 -3.80 9.95
C LEU A 98 2.18 -5.11 10.13
N GLN A 99 2.72 -6.06 10.89
CA GLN A 99 2.05 -7.34 11.16
C GLN A 99 0.70 -7.16 11.86
N MET A 100 0.62 -6.26 12.85
CA MET A 100 -0.66 -5.94 13.50
C MET A 100 -1.66 -5.34 12.51
N LEU A 101 -1.23 -4.39 11.67
CA LEU A 101 -2.11 -3.77 10.68
C LEU A 101 -2.60 -4.77 9.61
N GLU A 102 -1.75 -5.71 9.20
CA GLU A 102 -2.13 -6.79 8.29
C GLU A 102 -3.16 -7.73 8.92
N ALA A 103 -2.96 -8.10 10.18
CA ALA A 103 -3.93 -8.92 10.92
C ALA A 103 -5.29 -8.21 11.03
N GLU A 104 -5.31 -6.91 11.35
CA GLU A 104 -6.52 -6.10 11.40
C GLU A 104 -7.21 -5.97 10.03
N TYR A 105 -6.44 -5.79 8.96
CA TYR A 105 -6.96 -5.75 7.60
C TYR A 105 -7.59 -7.09 7.18
N ASN A 106 -6.97 -8.20 7.56
CA ASN A 106 -7.48 -9.54 7.25
C ASN A 106 -8.75 -9.87 8.05
N ALA A 107 -8.83 -9.43 9.30
CA ALA A 107 -9.99 -9.61 10.16
C ALA A 107 -11.18 -8.70 9.81
N GLU A 108 -10.97 -7.62 9.07
CA GLU A 108 -12.05 -6.69 8.71
C GLU A 108 -12.96 -7.29 7.62
N GLU A 109 -14.23 -7.54 7.98
CA GLU A 109 -15.26 -8.08 7.08
C GLU A 109 -15.93 -6.97 6.23
N ASN A 110 -15.95 -5.73 6.74
CA ASN A 110 -16.58 -4.62 6.04
C ASN A 110 -15.69 -4.11 4.89
N LEU A 111 -16.15 -4.30 3.65
CA LEU A 111 -15.41 -3.96 2.43
C LEU A 111 -14.95 -2.50 2.35
N GLN A 112 -15.75 -1.55 2.86
CA GLN A 112 -15.38 -0.12 2.82
C GLN A 112 -14.23 0.18 3.79
N ARG A 113 -14.30 -0.38 5.01
CA ARG A 113 -13.25 -0.21 6.03
C ARG A 113 -11.98 -0.94 5.62
N LYS A 114 -12.13 -2.12 5.02
CA LYS A 114 -11.02 -2.90 4.46
C LYS A 114 -10.28 -2.12 3.38
N ALA A 115 -10.99 -1.47 2.45
CA ALA A 115 -10.36 -0.65 1.41
C ALA A 115 -9.54 0.53 1.99
N ILE A 116 -10.07 1.21 3.02
CA ILE A 116 -9.38 2.32 3.70
C ILE A 116 -8.12 1.83 4.44
N ARG A 117 -8.23 0.73 5.19
CA ARG A 117 -7.09 0.11 5.89
C ARG A 117 -6.04 -0.41 4.91
N GLY A 118 -6.46 -1.01 3.81
CA GLY A 118 -5.57 -1.50 2.75
C GLY A 118 -4.77 -0.38 2.07
N LEU A 119 -5.37 0.80 1.89
CA LEU A 119 -4.66 1.98 1.40
C LEU A 119 -3.56 2.45 2.37
N GLY A 120 -3.84 2.41 3.68
CA GLY A 120 -2.85 2.73 4.72
C GLY A 120 -1.68 1.74 4.72
N LEU A 121 -1.97 0.44 4.63
CA LEU A 121 -0.96 -0.61 4.53
C LEU A 121 -0.10 -0.46 3.26
N ALA A 122 -0.74 -0.28 2.10
CA ALA A 122 -0.04 -0.12 0.83
C ALA A 122 0.89 1.10 0.82
N LYS A 123 0.50 2.19 1.50
CA LYS A 123 1.36 3.36 1.67
C LYS A 123 2.60 3.03 2.51
N ASN A 124 2.42 2.37 3.65
CA ASN A 124 3.51 2.02 4.55
C ASN A 124 4.50 1.02 3.93
N LEU A 125 4.07 0.20 2.97
CA LEU A 125 4.94 -0.72 2.23
C LEU A 125 5.69 -0.07 1.05
N LEU A 126 5.25 1.10 0.60
CA LEU A 126 5.82 1.78 -0.57
C LEU A 126 6.90 2.80 -0.20
N GLU A 127 6.88 3.31 1.03
CA GLU A 127 7.93 4.18 1.62
C GLU A 127 9.12 3.35 2.12
#